data_AF-A0A168M824-F1
#
_entry.id   AF-A0A168M824-F1
#
_cell.length_a   1.000
_cell.length_b   1.000
_cell.length_c   1.000
_cell.angle_alpha   90.00
_cell.angle_beta   90.00
_cell.angle_gamma   90.00
#
_symmetry.space_group_name_H-M   'P 1'
#
loop_
_entity.id
_entity.type
_entity.pdbx_description
1 polymer ?
#
loop_
_entity_poly.entity_id
_entity_poly.type
_entity_poly.pdbx_seq_one_letter_code
_entity_poly.pdbx_strand_id
1 'polypeptide(L)'
;MTANDKWTFIIGILKDLETGRVPFADDKATIAKLGQASCNLEIALSAKNVKSVIVPAISLAVWYQHAVANNDFKHDQMGIEAEFQKDISAIPSYRGSRHHQAYRVEPVLATTLEANIDAEMSKIGNALVNSIICFDNLRFLVTSIDGFAHIKGADNCSNQSTWISKEVFAVIHQKSEKGNTFYELSIIVHGCIEFLAVGGLIIMQNQPVNAFLGSSIKPLRNANVIDGEKRTTDVTTKSKRTALGSGFVPINPLDVSSHSLTDSTAVHCQSTILKMYAQRHIDQMLIKDLLRRLKQSPSFLRKKLGVEEDFFATFADLHKEITTNDKWNFIVGMLKDLETGRVSFTDNSATAVQNRASVLQLGNRGFSSALSKLNT
;
A
#
# COMPACT_ATOMS: atom_id res chain seq x y z
N MET A 1 8.78 8.91 45.41
CA MET A 1 7.61 8.18 44.86
C MET A 1 7.87 6.70 44.94
N THR A 2 6.98 5.97 45.61
CA THR A 2 6.96 4.51 45.62
C THR A 2 6.65 3.98 44.22
N ALA A 3 6.88 2.69 43.96
CA ALA A 3 6.55 2.08 42.67
C ALA A 3 5.05 2.20 42.35
N ASN A 4 4.20 2.20 43.38
CA ASN A 4 2.75 2.36 43.21
C ASN A 4 2.39 3.79 42.77
N ASP A 5 3.03 4.80 43.37
CA ASP A 5 2.82 6.21 43.01
C ASP A 5 3.20 6.50 41.54
N LYS A 6 4.24 5.82 41.03
CA LYS A 6 4.69 5.97 39.64
C LYS A 6 3.69 5.40 38.64
N TRP A 7 3.06 4.26 38.95
CA TRP A 7 2.02 3.67 38.10
C TRP A 7 0.73 4.47 38.12
N THR A 8 0.30 4.96 39.29
CA THR A 8 -0.88 5.83 39.40
C THR A 8 -0.68 7.14 38.61
N PHE A 9 0.53 7.71 38.63
CA PHE A 9 0.87 8.89 37.84
C PHE A 9 0.81 8.63 36.33
N ILE A 10 1.35 7.51 35.85
CA ILE A 10 1.33 7.13 34.42
C ILE A 10 -0.10 6.85 33.94
N ILE A 11 -0.91 6.14 34.73
CA ILE A 11 -2.32 5.86 34.40
C ILE A 11 -3.14 7.15 34.38
N GLY A 12 -2.84 8.13 35.25
CA GLY A 12 -3.44 9.46 35.21
C GLY A 12 -3.16 10.17 33.89
N ILE A 13 -1.90 10.22 33.45
CA ILE A 13 -1.49 10.85 32.19
C ILE A 13 -2.18 10.19 30.98
N LEU A 14 -2.28 8.85 30.97
CA LEU A 14 -2.92 8.14 29.86
C LEU A 14 -4.43 8.41 29.79
N LYS A 15 -5.12 8.48 30.93
CA LYS A 15 -6.54 8.87 30.98
C LYS A 15 -6.78 10.32 30.57
N ASP A 16 -5.87 11.22 30.95
CA ASP A 16 -5.97 12.63 30.56
C ASP A 16 -5.68 12.83 29.06
N LEU A 17 -4.80 12.02 28.46
CA LEU A 17 -4.57 11.99 27.01
C LEU A 17 -5.79 11.43 26.26
N GLU A 18 -6.37 10.33 26.75
CA GLU A 18 -7.55 9.69 26.15
C GLU A 18 -8.79 10.61 26.20
N THR A 19 -8.90 11.44 27.23
CA THR A 19 -10.02 12.39 27.41
C THR A 19 -9.74 13.79 26.85
N GLY A 20 -8.58 14.00 26.21
CA GLY A 20 -8.19 15.29 25.64
C GLY A 20 -8.00 16.41 26.68
N ARG A 21 -7.73 16.05 27.94
CA ARG A 21 -7.66 16.96 29.10
C ARG A 21 -6.24 17.40 29.48
N VAL A 22 -5.21 16.94 28.78
CA VAL A 22 -3.85 17.44 29.05
C VAL A 22 -3.78 18.93 28.66
N PRO A 23 -3.59 19.85 29.61
CA PRO A 23 -3.17 21.20 29.24
C PRO A 23 -1.76 21.06 28.69
N PHE A 24 -1.52 21.49 27.45
CA PHE A 24 -0.18 21.56 26.89
C PHE A 24 0.69 22.40 27.84
N ALA A 25 1.62 21.74 28.53
CA ALA A 25 2.50 22.39 29.48
C ALA A 25 3.70 22.92 28.71
N ASP A 26 3.77 24.24 28.54
CA ASP A 26 4.90 24.92 27.90
C ASP A 26 6.13 25.04 28.81
N ASP A 27 6.05 24.52 30.05
CA ASP A 27 7.14 24.61 31.01
C ASP A 27 8.12 23.44 30.88
N LYS A 28 9.41 23.78 30.74
CA LYS A 28 10.52 22.83 30.56
C LYS A 28 10.65 21.81 31.70
N ALA A 29 10.21 22.14 32.91
CA ALA A 29 10.34 21.22 34.05
C ALA A 29 9.32 20.08 33.96
N THR A 30 8.13 20.33 33.40
CA THR A 30 7.12 19.29 33.13
C THR A 30 7.57 18.37 31.99
N ILE A 31 8.15 18.91 30.92
CA ILE A 31 8.70 18.11 29.81
C ILE A 31 9.86 17.22 30.29
N ALA A 32 10.78 17.75 31.09
CA ALA A 32 11.89 16.96 31.65
C ALA A 32 11.39 15.82 32.57
N LYS A 33 10.35 16.07 33.37
CA LYS A 33 9.71 15.04 34.21
C LYS A 33 9.05 13.94 33.37
N LEU A 34 8.41 14.30 32.26
CA LEU A 34 7.81 13.34 31.32
C LEU A 34 8.87 12.50 30.60
N GLY A 35 9.97 13.11 30.15
CA GLY A 35 11.11 12.40 29.58
C GLY A 35 11.73 11.40 30.54
N GLN A 36 11.95 11.81 31.79
CA GLN A 36 12.48 10.92 32.83
C GLN A 36 11.51 9.79 33.19
N ALA A 37 10.20 10.08 33.22
CA ALA A 37 9.17 9.06 33.47
C ALA A 37 9.11 8.02 32.33
N SER A 38 9.25 8.46 31.07
CA SER A 38 9.32 7.58 29.89
C SER A 38 10.54 6.65 29.97
N CYS A 39 11.73 7.21 30.22
CA CYS A 39 12.97 6.43 30.33
C CYS A 39 12.89 5.39 31.48
N ASN A 40 12.33 5.79 32.63
CA ASN A 40 12.14 4.87 33.76
C ASN A 40 11.14 3.75 33.45
N LEU A 41 10.10 4.03 32.65
CA LEU A 41 9.11 3.04 32.23
C LEU A 41 9.71 2.04 31.23
N GLU A 42 10.53 2.52 30.30
CA GLU A 42 11.25 1.68 29.32
C GLU A 42 12.22 0.71 30.00
N ILE A 43 12.97 1.20 31.00
CA ILE A 43 13.86 0.36 31.83
C ILE A 43 13.04 -0.70 32.60
N ALA A 44 11.92 -0.30 33.21
CA ALA A 44 11.07 -1.20 33.98
C ALA A 44 10.36 -2.27 33.13
N LEU A 45 9.96 -1.94 31.90
CA LEU A 45 9.33 -2.86 30.95
C LEU A 45 10.35 -3.82 30.33
N SER A 46 11.55 -3.33 30.04
CA SER A 46 12.68 -4.14 29.56
C SER A 46 13.11 -5.18 30.60
N ALA A 47 13.17 -4.81 31.88
CA ALA A 47 13.47 -5.73 32.98
C ALA A 47 12.41 -6.83 33.17
N LYS A 48 11.19 -6.63 32.66
CA LYS A 48 10.08 -7.60 32.73
C LYS A 48 9.84 -8.34 31.40
N ASN A 49 10.66 -8.10 30.38
CA ASN A 49 10.54 -8.69 29.05
C ASN A 49 9.17 -8.47 28.38
N VAL A 50 8.51 -7.35 28.69
CA VAL A 50 7.20 -6.99 28.14
C VAL A 50 7.40 -6.06 26.94
N LYS A 51 7.17 -6.57 25.72
CA LYS A 51 7.10 -5.74 24.51
C LYS A 51 5.73 -5.05 24.47
N SER A 52 5.71 -3.74 24.71
CA SER A 52 4.48 -2.93 24.75
C SER A 52 4.55 -1.76 23.77
N VAL A 53 3.47 -1.56 23.01
CA VAL A 53 3.25 -0.45 22.05
C VAL A 53 3.22 0.94 22.73
N ILE A 54 3.16 0.96 24.06
CA ILE A 54 3.06 2.18 24.87
C ILE A 54 4.37 2.99 24.88
N VAL A 55 5.54 2.32 24.83
CA VAL A 55 6.85 3.01 24.89
C VAL A 55 7.12 3.86 23.64
N PRO A 56 6.94 3.36 22.40
CA PRO A 56 7.08 4.18 21.21
C PRO A 56 6.12 5.37 21.15
N ALA A 57 4.88 5.19 21.63
CA ALA A 57 3.87 6.25 21.63
C ALA A 57 4.22 7.39 22.61
N ILE A 58 4.75 7.07 23.79
CA ILE A 58 5.22 8.08 24.76
C ILE A 58 6.48 8.78 24.23
N SER A 59 7.44 8.05 23.67
CA SER A 59 8.65 8.64 23.09
C SER A 59 8.33 9.58 21.92
N LEU A 60 7.36 9.24 21.07
CA LEU A 60 6.89 10.10 19.99
C LEU A 60 6.17 11.36 20.50
N ALA A 61 5.35 11.23 21.55
CA ALA A 61 4.67 12.37 22.17
C ALA A 61 5.66 13.34 22.84
N VAL A 62 6.70 12.82 23.51
CA VAL A 62 7.76 13.62 24.13
C VAL A 62 8.61 14.32 23.06
N TRP A 63 8.97 13.63 21.98
CA TRP A 63 9.70 14.22 20.86
C TRP A 63 8.92 15.35 20.18
N TYR A 64 7.62 15.13 19.93
CA TYR A 64 6.76 16.13 19.31
C TYR A 64 6.60 17.38 20.21
N GLN A 65 6.43 17.20 21.52
CA GLN A 65 6.37 18.33 22.46
C GLN A 65 7.70 19.10 22.54
N HIS A 66 8.84 18.41 22.48
CA HIS A 66 10.15 19.06 22.46
C HIS A 66 10.37 19.88 21.18
N ALA A 67 9.98 19.35 20.02
CA ALA A 67 10.09 20.06 18.74
C ALA A 67 9.20 21.31 18.67
N VAL A 68 8.00 21.25 19.27
CA VAL A 68 7.09 22.39 19.36
C VAL A 68 7.58 23.45 20.36
N ALA A 69 8.08 23.04 21.53
CA ALA A 69 8.55 23.96 22.57
C ALA A 69 9.81 24.77 22.17
N ASN A 70 10.62 24.23 21.25
CA ASN A 70 11.83 24.92 20.77
C ASN A 70 11.61 25.71 19.47
N ASN A 71 10.37 25.78 18.96
CA ASN A 71 10.04 26.53 17.75
C ASN A 71 10.85 26.10 16.50
N ASP A 72 11.26 24.82 16.45
CA ASP A 72 12.18 24.25 15.45
C ASP A 72 11.59 24.15 14.01
N PHE A 73 10.44 24.78 13.76
CA PHE A 73 9.78 24.76 12.45
C PHE A 73 10.03 26.00 11.58
N LYS A 74 10.87 26.96 12.02
CA LYS A 74 11.31 28.07 11.15
C LYS A 74 12.81 28.35 11.28
N HIS A 75 13.48 28.07 10.17
CA HIS A 75 14.84 28.46 9.76
C HIS A 75 16.06 27.72 10.34
N ASP A 76 16.74 27.10 9.38
CA ASP A 76 18.20 27.01 9.17
C ASP A 76 18.91 25.69 9.50
N GLN A 77 19.35 25.03 8.43
CA GLN A 77 19.99 23.71 8.42
C GLN A 77 21.48 23.76 8.77
N MET A 78 22.05 24.96 8.96
CA MET A 78 23.47 25.17 9.26
C MET A 78 23.79 25.25 10.77
N GLY A 79 22.79 25.36 11.66
CA GLY A 79 23.01 25.41 13.11
C GLY A 79 23.35 24.05 13.72
N ILE A 80 22.70 22.98 13.23
CA ILE A 80 22.80 21.63 13.80
C ILE A 80 24.20 21.03 13.58
N GLU A 81 24.85 21.33 12.45
CA GLU A 81 26.18 20.81 12.12
C GLU A 81 27.30 21.54 12.89
N ALA A 82 27.09 22.82 13.22
CA ALA A 82 28.02 23.61 14.02
C ALA A 82 27.95 23.28 15.53
N GLU A 83 26.75 22.97 16.04
CA GLU A 83 26.56 22.56 17.44
C GLU A 83 27.07 21.13 17.67
N PHE A 84 26.91 20.24 16.69
CA PHE A 84 27.46 18.88 16.71
C PHE A 84 29.01 18.86 16.65
N GLN A 85 29.65 19.76 15.90
CA GLN A 85 31.11 19.93 15.88
C GLN A 85 31.67 20.53 17.19
N LYS A 86 30.89 21.38 17.86
CA LYS A 86 31.25 22.00 19.15
C LYS A 86 31.22 20.98 20.30
N ASP A 87 30.30 20.03 20.26
CA ASP A 87 30.19 18.97 21.26
C ASP A 87 31.25 17.87 21.09
N ILE A 88 31.69 17.60 19.85
CA ILE A 88 32.78 16.65 19.57
C ILE A 88 34.16 17.21 19.98
N SER A 89 34.37 18.52 19.84
CA SER A 89 35.64 19.17 20.22
C SER A 89 35.79 19.43 21.73
N ALA A 90 34.73 19.25 22.52
CA ALA A 90 34.73 19.38 23.97
C ALA A 90 35.09 18.08 24.74
N ILE A 91 35.36 16.97 24.04
CA ILE A 91 35.72 15.70 24.66
C ILE A 91 37.19 15.76 25.12
N PRO A 92 37.49 15.69 26.43
CA PRO A 92 38.87 15.77 26.91
C PRO A 92 39.70 14.57 26.42
N SER A 93 40.88 14.86 25.89
CA SER A 93 41.88 13.87 25.49
C SER A 93 42.26 12.95 26.65
N TYR A 94 41.70 11.74 26.68
CA TYR A 94 42.10 10.71 27.64
C TYR A 94 43.32 9.96 27.09
N ARG A 95 44.50 10.36 27.56
CA ARG A 95 45.71 9.54 27.46
C ARG A 95 45.58 8.35 28.41
N GLY A 96 45.69 7.14 27.87
CA GLY A 96 46.31 6.04 28.60
C GLY A 96 45.54 4.73 28.64
N SER A 97 46.32 3.67 28.43
CA SER A 97 46.11 2.26 28.80
C SER A 97 45.31 1.36 27.84
N ARG A 98 46.10 0.51 27.18
CA ARG A 98 45.76 -0.69 26.42
C ARG A 98 44.80 -1.60 27.19
N HIS A 99 43.63 -1.85 26.62
CA HIS A 99 43.06 -3.19 26.43
C HIS A 99 42.02 -3.11 25.30
N HIS A 100 42.34 -3.73 24.16
CA HIS A 100 41.39 -3.91 23.07
C HIS A 100 40.34 -4.94 23.47
N GLN A 101 39.14 -4.48 23.82
CA GLN A 101 37.92 -5.19 23.44
C GLN A 101 37.22 -4.33 22.40
N ALA A 102 37.32 -4.77 21.14
CA ALA A 102 36.49 -4.26 20.07
C ALA A 102 35.04 -4.65 20.37
N TYR A 103 34.24 -3.71 20.85
CA TYR A 103 32.79 -3.87 20.84
C TYR A 103 32.37 -3.89 19.36
N ARG A 104 32.00 -5.08 18.87
CA ARG A 104 31.27 -5.26 17.61
C ARG A 104 29.90 -4.58 17.77
N VAL A 105 29.82 -3.30 17.43
CA VAL A 105 28.58 -2.52 17.33
C VAL A 105 27.89 -2.75 15.97
N GLU A 106 28.58 -3.38 15.01
CA GLU A 106 28.12 -3.60 13.64
C GLU A 106 26.84 -4.47 13.47
N PRO A 107 26.62 -5.60 14.17
CA PRO A 107 25.48 -6.46 13.85
C PRO A 107 24.14 -5.87 14.30
N VAL A 108 24.10 -5.05 15.36
CA VAL A 108 22.85 -4.47 15.88
C VAL A 108 22.41 -3.26 15.05
N LEU A 109 23.34 -2.43 14.59
CA LEU A 109 23.04 -1.31 13.69
C LEU A 109 22.67 -1.79 12.29
N ALA A 110 23.34 -2.82 11.76
CA ALA A 110 22.98 -3.43 10.47
C ALA A 110 21.57 -4.04 10.53
N THR A 111 21.26 -4.85 11.57
CA THR A 111 19.91 -5.44 11.72
C THR A 111 18.81 -4.42 11.97
N THR A 112 19.10 -3.32 12.69
CA THR A 112 18.13 -2.24 12.89
C THR A 112 17.90 -1.44 11.61
N LEU A 113 18.96 -1.20 10.83
CA LEU A 113 18.87 -0.53 9.54
C LEU A 113 18.11 -1.40 8.53
N GLU A 114 18.42 -2.69 8.44
CA GLU A 114 17.73 -3.68 7.59
C GLU A 114 16.25 -3.79 7.96
N ALA A 115 15.91 -3.93 9.26
CA ALA A 115 14.52 -4.00 9.70
C ALA A 115 13.72 -2.72 9.38
N ASN A 116 14.37 -1.56 9.43
CA ASN A 116 13.75 -0.30 9.05
C ASN A 116 13.56 -0.19 7.53
N ILE A 117 14.50 -0.71 6.74
CA ILE A 117 14.41 -0.76 5.28
C ILE A 117 13.27 -1.70 4.86
N ASP A 118 13.19 -2.91 5.41
CA ASP A 118 12.14 -3.87 5.09
C ASP A 118 10.74 -3.33 5.43
N ALA A 119 10.60 -2.69 6.59
CA ALA A 119 9.33 -2.09 7.00
C ALA A 119 8.91 -0.94 6.06
N GLU A 120 9.85 -0.05 5.71
CA GLU A 120 9.56 1.07 4.81
C GLU A 120 9.34 0.58 3.38
N MET A 121 10.10 -0.42 2.91
CA MET A 121 9.89 -1.07 1.61
C MET A 121 8.54 -1.75 1.54
N SER A 122 8.13 -2.47 2.58
CA SER A 122 6.80 -3.10 2.65
C SER A 122 5.69 -2.04 2.58
N LYS A 123 5.84 -0.95 3.33
CA LYS A 123 4.89 0.17 3.35
C LYS A 123 4.79 0.87 1.99
N ILE A 124 5.92 1.23 1.37
CA ILE A 124 5.97 1.85 0.05
C ILE A 124 5.41 0.88 -0.99
N GLY A 125 5.84 -0.38 -0.93
CA GLY A 125 5.43 -1.42 -1.85
C GLY A 125 3.92 -1.62 -1.84
N ASN A 126 3.30 -1.72 -0.67
CA ASN A 126 1.85 -1.79 -0.52
C ASN A 126 1.12 -0.58 -1.15
N ALA A 127 1.73 0.61 -1.13
CA ALA A 127 1.18 1.80 -1.77
C ALA A 127 1.35 1.81 -3.30
N LEU A 128 2.37 1.13 -3.82
CA LEU A 128 2.64 0.96 -5.25
C LEU A 128 1.79 -0.16 -5.87
N VAL A 129 1.36 -1.16 -5.09
CA VAL A 129 0.41 -2.16 -5.57
C VAL A 129 -0.95 -1.50 -5.86
N ASN A 130 -1.45 -1.71 -7.07
CA ASN A 130 -2.58 -1.02 -7.72
C ASN A 130 -2.29 0.42 -8.18
N SER A 131 -1.02 0.83 -8.27
CA SER A 131 -0.66 2.09 -8.94
C SER A 131 -0.82 1.97 -10.46
N ILE A 132 -1.07 3.11 -11.10
CA ILE A 132 -1.01 3.23 -12.56
C ILE A 132 0.21 4.06 -12.91
N ILE A 133 1.05 3.52 -13.79
CA ILE A 133 2.26 4.17 -14.30
C ILE A 133 2.05 4.49 -15.77
N CYS A 134 2.25 5.75 -16.14
CA CYS A 134 1.97 6.26 -17.48
C CYS A 134 3.27 6.56 -18.23
N PHE A 135 3.39 6.03 -19.45
CA PHE A 135 4.45 6.34 -20.40
C PHE A 135 3.82 6.67 -21.76
N ASP A 136 3.62 7.95 -22.07
CA ASP A 136 2.98 8.41 -23.30
C ASP A 136 1.67 7.64 -23.61
N ASN A 137 1.72 6.72 -24.59
CA ASN A 137 0.61 5.88 -25.04
C ASN A 137 0.47 4.54 -24.29
N LEU A 138 1.28 4.29 -23.26
CA LEU A 138 1.30 3.08 -22.45
C LEU A 138 0.87 3.38 -21.03
N ARG A 139 0.05 2.51 -20.45
CA ARG A 139 -0.32 2.55 -19.03
C ARG A 139 -0.15 1.17 -18.41
N PHE A 140 0.46 1.13 -17.24
CA PHE A 140 0.70 -0.10 -16.48
C PHE A 140 -0.11 -0.03 -15.19
N LEU A 141 -1.05 -0.95 -14.99
CA LEU A 141 -1.65 -1.20 -13.69
C LEU A 141 -0.80 -2.26 -12.97
N VAL A 142 -0.08 -1.84 -11.94
CA VAL A 142 0.79 -2.74 -11.16
C VAL A 142 -0.06 -3.53 -10.17
N THR A 143 0.00 -4.85 -10.19
CA THR A 143 -0.72 -5.71 -9.24
C THR A 143 0.21 -6.48 -8.31
N SER A 144 1.50 -6.60 -8.65
CA SER A 144 2.53 -7.23 -7.83
C SER A 144 3.88 -6.60 -8.10
N ILE A 145 4.72 -6.51 -7.07
CA ILE A 145 6.07 -5.97 -7.13
C ILE A 145 7.02 -6.80 -6.28
N ASP A 146 8.29 -6.82 -6.66
CA ASP A 146 9.41 -7.26 -5.84
C ASP A 146 10.27 -6.04 -5.48
N GLY A 147 10.68 -5.92 -4.23
CA GLY A 147 11.48 -4.80 -3.74
C GLY A 147 12.96 -5.16 -3.61
N PHE A 148 13.84 -4.24 -4.01
CA PHE A 148 15.29 -4.36 -3.90
C PHE A 148 15.86 -3.07 -3.28
N ALA A 149 16.84 -3.20 -2.39
CA ALA A 149 17.54 -2.07 -1.78
C ALA A 149 18.99 -2.02 -2.31
N HIS A 150 19.30 -0.98 -3.07
CA HIS A 150 20.62 -0.68 -3.62
C HIS A 150 21.39 0.25 -2.68
N ILE A 151 21.82 -0.29 -1.54
CA ILE A 151 22.62 0.46 -0.57
C ILE A 151 24.10 0.13 -0.76
N LYS A 152 24.89 1.19 -1.00
CA LYS A 152 26.33 1.06 -1.23
C LYS A 152 27.00 0.40 -0.02
N GLY A 153 27.60 -0.76 -0.23
CA GLY A 153 28.26 -1.56 0.83
C GLY A 153 27.40 -2.67 1.45
N ALA A 154 26.12 -2.78 1.07
CA ALA A 154 25.22 -3.82 1.55
C ALA A 154 24.82 -4.84 0.45
N ASP A 155 25.05 -4.56 -0.84
CA ASP A 155 24.55 -5.38 -1.94
C ASP A 155 25.66 -6.07 -2.78
N ASN A 156 25.45 -7.37 -3.06
CA ASN A 156 26.35 -8.31 -3.74
C ASN A 156 26.03 -8.49 -5.24
N CYS A 157 24.98 -7.85 -5.77
CA CYS A 157 24.48 -8.17 -7.11
C CYS A 157 24.27 -6.96 -8.05
N SER A 158 24.41 -5.71 -7.59
CA SER A 158 24.22 -4.53 -8.44
C SER A 158 25.53 -3.77 -8.68
N ASN A 159 26.06 -3.87 -9.91
CA ASN A 159 27.20 -3.06 -10.32
C ASN A 159 26.78 -1.58 -10.46
N GLN A 160 27.25 -0.74 -9.53
CA GLN A 160 27.59 0.67 -9.73
C GLN A 160 26.49 1.69 -10.08
N SER A 161 25.20 1.39 -9.93
CA SER A 161 24.17 2.39 -10.15
C SER A 161 23.95 3.29 -8.91
N THR A 162 24.72 4.37 -8.82
CA THR A 162 24.47 5.48 -7.88
C THR A 162 23.26 6.29 -8.36
N TRP A 163 22.04 5.77 -8.20
CA TRP A 163 20.86 6.62 -8.36
C TRP A 163 20.77 7.51 -7.11
N ILE A 164 21.38 8.68 -7.15
CA ILE A 164 21.26 9.66 -6.05
C ILE A 164 20.19 10.67 -6.47
N SER A 165 18.94 10.21 -6.58
CA SER A 165 17.80 11.09 -6.79
C SER A 165 16.82 10.93 -5.64
N LYS A 166 16.38 12.05 -5.06
CA LYS A 166 15.33 12.07 -4.04
C LYS A 166 13.94 11.84 -4.64
N GLU A 167 13.82 11.82 -5.96
CA GLU A 167 12.56 11.72 -6.68
C GLU A 167 12.11 10.27 -6.88
N VAL A 168 10.79 10.07 -6.93
CA VAL A 168 10.18 8.81 -7.36
C VAL A 168 10.00 8.85 -8.87
N PHE A 169 10.50 7.84 -9.57
CA PHE A 169 10.33 7.72 -11.02
C PHE A 169 10.21 6.25 -11.42
N ALA A 170 9.58 5.99 -12.55
CA ALA A 170 9.52 4.66 -13.15
C ALA A 170 10.37 4.59 -14.42
N VAL A 171 10.95 3.43 -14.67
CA VAL A 171 11.80 3.14 -15.83
C VAL A 171 11.32 1.84 -16.47
N ILE A 172 11.19 1.85 -17.80
CA ILE A 172 11.10 0.62 -18.58
C ILE A 172 12.53 0.26 -19.02
N HIS A 173 13.06 -0.83 -18.48
CA HIS A 173 14.34 -1.39 -18.88
C HIS A 173 14.14 -2.37 -20.03
N GLN A 174 14.88 -2.19 -21.11
CA GLN A 174 14.99 -3.20 -22.16
C GLN A 174 16.13 -4.15 -21.81
N LYS A 175 15.83 -5.43 -21.68
CA LYS A 175 16.82 -6.50 -21.44
C LYS A 175 16.86 -7.46 -22.61
N SER A 176 18.06 -7.97 -22.89
CA SER A 176 18.30 -8.94 -23.96
C SER A 176 19.03 -10.15 -23.39
N GLU A 177 18.40 -11.32 -23.43
CA GLU A 177 19.01 -12.58 -23.00
C GLU A 177 18.81 -13.65 -24.08
N LYS A 178 19.90 -14.32 -24.50
CA LYS A 178 19.87 -15.42 -25.49
C LYS A 178 19.10 -15.06 -26.78
N GLY A 179 19.32 -13.85 -27.29
CA GLY A 179 18.67 -13.33 -28.50
C GLY A 179 17.20 -12.94 -28.31
N ASN A 180 16.66 -12.99 -27.08
CA ASN A 180 15.32 -12.54 -26.76
C ASN A 180 15.35 -11.19 -26.06
N THR A 181 14.66 -10.21 -26.62
CA THR A 181 14.35 -8.93 -25.96
C THR A 181 13.12 -9.09 -25.06
N PHE A 182 13.21 -8.61 -23.83
CA PHE A 182 12.10 -8.44 -22.90
C PHE A 182 12.22 -7.08 -22.21
N TYR A 183 11.13 -6.65 -21.58
CA TYR A 183 11.08 -5.37 -20.91
C TYR A 183 10.76 -5.58 -19.44
N GLU A 184 11.28 -4.73 -18.58
CA GLU A 184 11.00 -4.74 -17.15
C GLU A 184 10.56 -3.35 -16.73
N LEU A 185 9.60 -3.26 -15.81
CA LEU A 185 9.14 -1.98 -15.28
C LEU A 185 9.61 -1.85 -13.84
N SER A 186 10.50 -0.91 -13.59
CA SER A 186 11.06 -0.62 -12.27
C SER A 186 10.56 0.73 -11.78
N ILE A 187 10.25 0.83 -10.49
CA ILE A 187 9.87 2.06 -9.81
C ILE A 187 10.97 2.36 -8.80
N ILE A 188 11.73 3.43 -9.04
CA ILE A 188 12.84 3.83 -8.20
C ILE A 188 12.35 4.88 -7.21
N VAL A 189 12.59 4.64 -5.93
CA VAL A 189 12.19 5.48 -4.80
C VAL A 189 13.43 5.87 -4.00
N HIS A 190 13.61 7.18 -3.81
CA HIS A 190 14.76 7.75 -3.09
C HIS A 190 16.14 7.33 -3.63
N GLY A 191 16.18 6.81 -4.87
CA GLY A 191 17.41 6.42 -5.55
C GLY A 191 18.10 5.16 -4.99
N CYS A 192 17.68 4.64 -3.85
CA CYS A 192 18.27 3.43 -3.27
C CYS A 192 17.27 2.27 -3.16
N ILE A 193 15.99 2.48 -3.47
CA ILE A 193 14.98 1.43 -3.43
C ILE A 193 14.39 1.26 -4.82
N GLU A 194 14.48 0.04 -5.36
CA GLU A 194 13.86 -0.36 -6.62
C GLU A 194 12.68 -1.29 -6.35
N PHE A 195 11.52 -0.99 -6.93
CA PHE A 195 10.39 -1.92 -6.97
C PHE A 195 10.18 -2.38 -8.41
N LEU A 196 10.48 -3.64 -8.66
CA LEU A 196 10.27 -4.29 -9.95
C LEU A 196 8.83 -4.78 -10.06
N ALA A 197 8.07 -4.32 -11.05
CA ALA A 197 6.74 -4.82 -11.30
C ALA A 197 6.81 -6.25 -11.86
N VAL A 198 6.30 -7.21 -11.09
CA VAL A 198 6.28 -8.65 -11.44
C VAL A 198 4.89 -9.17 -11.76
N GLY A 199 3.88 -8.28 -11.76
CA GLY A 199 2.54 -8.62 -12.23
C GLY A 199 1.71 -7.39 -12.45
N GLY A 200 0.83 -7.45 -13.45
CA GLY A 200 -0.06 -6.33 -13.73
C GLY A 200 -0.81 -6.43 -15.05
N LEU A 201 -1.42 -5.32 -15.44
CA LEU A 201 -2.05 -5.12 -16.74
C LEU A 201 -1.34 -4.01 -17.50
N ILE A 202 -1.29 -4.15 -18.82
CA ILE A 202 -0.74 -3.18 -19.75
C ILE A 202 -1.85 -2.77 -20.69
N ILE A 203 -2.05 -1.47 -20.76
CA ILE A 203 -3.03 -0.84 -21.63
C ILE A 203 -2.21 -0.03 -22.63
N MET A 204 -2.30 -0.44 -23.90
CA MET A 204 -1.74 0.34 -25.01
C MET A 204 -2.91 0.91 -25.79
N GLN A 205 -2.77 2.15 -26.26
CA GLN A 205 -3.83 2.79 -27.03
C GLN A 205 -4.21 1.93 -28.24
N ASN A 206 -5.52 1.71 -28.44
CA ASN A 206 -6.11 0.90 -29.51
C ASN A 206 -5.73 -0.59 -29.51
N GLN A 207 -5.23 -1.12 -28.40
CA GLN A 207 -4.93 -2.55 -28.25
C GLN A 207 -5.75 -3.15 -27.10
N PRO A 208 -6.05 -4.47 -27.15
CA PRO A 208 -6.58 -5.18 -26.01
C PRO A 208 -5.68 -5.03 -24.77
N VAL A 209 -6.30 -5.05 -23.60
CA VAL A 209 -5.56 -5.08 -22.32
C VAL A 209 -4.80 -6.40 -22.22
N ASN A 210 -3.50 -6.33 -21.94
CA ASN A 210 -2.65 -7.51 -21.79
C ASN A 210 -2.21 -7.66 -20.33
N ALA A 211 -2.35 -8.85 -19.78
CA ALA A 211 -1.78 -9.16 -18.47
C ALA A 211 -0.30 -9.57 -18.60
N PHE A 212 0.51 -9.23 -17.61
CA PHE A 212 1.86 -9.77 -17.46
C PHE A 212 2.03 -10.40 -16.07
N LEU A 213 2.88 -11.42 -16.02
CA LEU A 213 3.26 -12.14 -14.82
C LEU A 213 4.76 -12.47 -14.92
N GLY A 214 5.50 -12.20 -13.86
CA GLY A 214 6.96 -12.10 -13.84
C GLY A 214 7.45 -10.70 -14.25
N SER A 215 8.75 -10.45 -14.06
CA SER A 215 9.38 -9.17 -14.41
C SER A 215 9.34 -8.86 -15.91
N SER A 216 9.32 -9.92 -16.75
CA SER A 216 9.38 -9.82 -18.20
C SER A 216 8.04 -9.47 -18.84
N ILE A 217 7.93 -8.23 -19.29
CA ILE A 217 6.82 -7.64 -20.03
C ILE A 217 6.98 -7.92 -21.54
N LYS A 218 6.23 -8.90 -22.05
CA LYS A 218 6.29 -9.34 -23.47
C LYS A 218 5.50 -8.49 -24.49
N PRO A 219 4.32 -7.91 -24.18
CA PRO A 219 3.49 -7.22 -25.18
C PRO A 219 4.14 -6.01 -25.87
N LEU A 220 5.21 -5.46 -25.29
CA LEU A 220 5.90 -4.28 -25.80
C LEU A 220 6.73 -4.56 -27.07
N ARG A 221 7.05 -5.83 -27.40
CA ARG A 221 7.71 -6.16 -28.67
C ARG A 221 6.89 -5.73 -29.90
N ASN A 222 5.57 -5.82 -29.81
CA ASN A 222 4.68 -5.48 -30.91
C ASN A 222 4.39 -3.98 -30.99
N ALA A 223 4.79 -3.21 -29.97
CA ALA A 223 4.49 -1.79 -29.92
C ALA A 223 5.39 -0.99 -30.88
N ASN A 224 6.50 -1.53 -31.43
CA ASN A 224 7.50 -0.80 -32.24
C ASN A 224 8.04 0.49 -31.56
N VAL A 225 7.84 0.66 -30.25
CA VAL A 225 7.83 1.99 -29.61
C VAL A 225 8.97 2.20 -28.63
N ILE A 226 9.77 1.19 -28.28
CA ILE A 226 10.80 1.34 -27.25
C ILE A 226 12.10 0.67 -27.68
N ASP A 227 12.99 1.46 -28.26
CA ASP A 227 14.42 1.17 -28.25
C ASP A 227 15.03 1.92 -27.05
N GLY A 228 15.66 1.19 -26.13
CA GLY A 228 16.36 1.75 -24.98
C GLY A 228 15.53 1.91 -23.70
N GLU A 229 16.12 2.54 -22.69
CA GLU A 229 15.46 2.81 -21.41
C GLU A 229 14.53 4.02 -21.52
N LYS A 230 13.29 3.88 -21.03
CA LYS A 230 12.33 4.98 -20.98
C LYS A 230 12.01 5.34 -19.53
N ARG A 231 12.14 6.62 -19.17
CA ARG A 231 11.90 7.12 -17.81
C ARG A 231 10.66 8.02 -17.77
N THR A 232 9.88 7.91 -16.69
CA THR A 232 8.76 8.80 -16.38
C THR A 232 8.76 9.13 -14.89
N THR A 233 8.41 10.35 -14.53
CA THR A 233 8.13 10.75 -13.14
C THR A 233 6.63 10.67 -12.83
N ASP A 234 5.80 10.35 -13.82
CA ASP A 234 4.36 10.19 -13.67
C ASP A 234 4.01 8.82 -13.08
N VAL A 235 4.24 8.72 -11.77
CA VAL A 235 3.89 7.57 -10.93
C VAL A 235 2.75 7.97 -10.01
N THR A 236 1.53 7.58 -10.34
CA THR A 236 0.35 7.93 -9.55
C THR A 236 0.08 6.85 -8.49
N THR A 237 0.28 7.20 -7.21
CA THR A 237 0.08 6.30 -6.06
C THR A 237 -1.20 6.62 -5.27
N LYS A 238 -1.73 5.64 -4.52
CA LYS A 238 -2.98 5.77 -3.74
C LYS A 238 -2.94 6.84 -2.62
N SER A 239 -1.77 7.31 -2.19
CA SER A 239 -1.59 7.99 -0.89
C SER A 239 -1.43 9.52 -0.94
N LYS A 240 -1.23 10.15 -2.12
CA LYS A 240 -1.16 11.62 -2.20
C LYS A 240 -2.54 12.24 -2.48
N ARG A 241 -3.33 12.39 -1.42
CA ARG A 241 -4.36 13.43 -1.30
C ARG A 241 -4.07 14.24 -0.06
N THR A 242 -3.49 15.43 -0.22
CA THR A 242 -3.90 16.60 0.56
C THR A 242 -3.45 17.84 -0.20
N ALA A 243 -4.45 18.62 -0.61
CA ALA A 243 -4.39 19.93 -1.26
C ALA A 243 -4.00 19.98 -2.76
N LEU A 244 -4.93 20.51 -3.55
CA LEU A 244 -4.83 21.08 -4.91
C LEU A 244 -4.96 20.12 -6.12
N GLY A 245 -6.12 20.25 -6.80
CA GLY A 245 -6.25 20.07 -8.25
C GLY A 245 -6.47 18.64 -8.75
N SER A 246 -7.73 18.29 -9.02
CA SER A 246 -8.19 17.33 -10.06
C SER A 246 -7.26 16.19 -10.50
N GLY A 247 -6.61 15.51 -9.55
CA GLY A 247 -5.73 14.38 -9.83
C GLY A 247 -6.52 13.10 -10.04
N PHE A 248 -6.08 12.29 -11.00
CA PHE A 248 -6.54 10.92 -11.26
C PHE A 248 -6.46 10.09 -9.98
N VAL A 249 -7.61 9.57 -9.51
CA VAL A 249 -7.66 8.69 -8.33
C VAL A 249 -7.87 7.27 -8.83
N PRO A 250 -6.87 6.37 -8.73
CA PRO A 250 -7.01 5.02 -9.26
C PRO A 250 -8.05 4.24 -8.44
N ILE A 251 -9.08 3.77 -9.13
CA ILE A 251 -10.10 2.91 -8.53
C ILE A 251 -9.52 1.52 -8.27
N ASN A 252 -9.57 1.07 -7.01
CA ASN A 252 -9.23 -0.31 -6.66
C ASN A 252 -10.34 -1.25 -7.18
N PRO A 253 -10.05 -2.17 -8.12
CA PRO A 253 -11.08 -3.06 -8.67
C PRO A 253 -11.65 -4.03 -7.63
N LEU A 254 -10.94 -4.29 -6.52
CA LEU A 254 -11.39 -5.17 -5.43
C LEU A 254 -12.13 -4.43 -4.32
N ASP A 255 -12.11 -3.10 -4.34
CA ASP A 255 -12.77 -2.27 -3.34
C ASP A 255 -13.16 -0.95 -3.98
N VAL A 256 -14.09 -1.02 -4.92
CA VAL A 256 -14.59 0.19 -5.58
C VAL A 256 -15.31 1.08 -4.57
N SER A 257 -15.92 0.52 -3.52
CA SER A 257 -16.65 1.27 -2.50
C SER A 257 -15.86 2.30 -1.72
N SER A 258 -14.55 2.17 -1.61
CA SER A 258 -13.72 3.20 -0.97
C SER A 258 -13.47 4.41 -1.86
N HIS A 259 -13.90 4.36 -3.12
CA HIS A 259 -13.64 5.41 -4.10
C HIS A 259 -14.81 6.40 -4.21
N SER A 260 -14.52 7.70 -4.07
CA SER A 260 -15.55 8.76 -4.04
C SER A 260 -16.29 8.98 -5.38
N LEU A 261 -15.78 8.44 -6.49
CA LEU A 261 -16.39 8.58 -7.82
C LEU A 261 -17.23 7.37 -8.24
N THR A 262 -17.37 6.35 -7.39
CA THR A 262 -18.07 5.11 -7.75
C THR A 262 -19.38 4.97 -6.99
N ASP A 263 -20.48 5.40 -7.62
CA ASP A 263 -21.85 5.13 -7.14
C ASP A 263 -22.58 4.09 -8.00
N SER A 264 -21.89 3.49 -8.96
CA SER A 264 -22.51 2.58 -9.91
C SER A 264 -22.76 1.20 -9.28
N THR A 265 -24.02 0.87 -9.01
CA THR A 265 -24.44 -0.48 -8.54
C THR A 265 -23.84 -1.59 -9.40
N ALA A 266 -23.74 -1.35 -10.71
CA ALA A 266 -23.09 -2.24 -11.66
C ALA A 266 -21.64 -2.56 -11.29
N VAL A 267 -20.84 -1.52 -11.05
CA VAL A 267 -19.41 -1.63 -10.76
C VAL A 267 -19.20 -2.26 -9.38
N HIS A 268 -20.05 -1.93 -8.41
CA HIS A 268 -20.04 -2.58 -7.09
C HIS A 268 -20.30 -4.10 -7.19
N CYS A 269 -21.31 -4.54 -7.93
CA CYS A 269 -21.57 -5.97 -8.11
C CYS A 269 -20.35 -6.71 -8.67
N GLN A 270 -19.76 -6.18 -9.74
CA GLN A 270 -18.62 -6.80 -10.40
C GLN A 270 -17.37 -6.78 -9.50
N SER A 271 -17.12 -5.69 -8.78
CA SER A 271 -16.01 -5.58 -7.81
C SER A 271 -16.14 -6.58 -6.66
N THR A 272 -17.35 -6.73 -6.11
CA THR A 272 -17.64 -7.69 -5.03
C THR A 272 -17.37 -9.13 -5.48
N ILE A 273 -17.80 -9.51 -6.68
CA ILE A 273 -17.49 -10.84 -7.25
C ILE A 273 -15.98 -11.00 -7.33
N LEU A 274 -15.27 -10.04 -7.94
CA LEU A 274 -13.83 -10.12 -8.11
C LEU A 274 -13.09 -10.24 -6.77
N LYS A 275 -13.55 -9.51 -5.75
CA LYS A 275 -13.02 -9.58 -4.39
C LYS A 275 -13.14 -10.99 -3.81
N MET A 276 -14.29 -11.65 -3.91
CA MET A 276 -14.48 -13.02 -3.41
C MET A 276 -13.58 -14.03 -4.13
N TYR A 277 -13.43 -13.90 -5.45
CA TYR A 277 -12.52 -14.74 -6.23
C TYR A 277 -11.05 -14.51 -5.86
N ALA A 278 -10.63 -13.26 -5.70
CA ALA A 278 -9.26 -12.91 -5.31
C ALA A 278 -8.93 -13.40 -3.89
N GLN A 279 -9.88 -13.29 -2.97
CA GLN A 279 -9.73 -13.73 -1.58
C GLN A 279 -9.96 -15.23 -1.40
N ARG A 280 -10.46 -15.93 -2.44
CA ARG A 280 -10.83 -17.35 -2.40
C ARG A 280 -11.79 -17.66 -1.24
N HIS A 281 -12.68 -16.71 -0.93
CA HIS A 281 -13.59 -16.77 0.21
C HIS A 281 -14.95 -16.19 -0.17
N ILE A 282 -16.02 -16.91 0.19
CA ILE A 282 -17.40 -16.47 -0.04
C ILE A 282 -17.91 -15.77 1.23
N ASP A 283 -18.06 -14.45 1.15
CA ASP A 283 -18.67 -13.65 2.21
C ASP A 283 -20.18 -13.52 2.00
N GLN A 284 -20.95 -14.32 2.74
CA GLN A 284 -22.42 -14.36 2.64
C GLN A 284 -23.09 -13.04 3.08
N MET A 285 -22.46 -12.28 3.98
CA MET A 285 -23.00 -10.97 4.39
C MET A 285 -22.85 -9.96 3.25
N LEU A 286 -21.71 -9.97 2.58
CA LEU A 286 -21.45 -9.12 1.43
C LEU A 286 -22.39 -9.44 0.25
N ILE A 287 -22.73 -10.71 0.02
CA ILE A 287 -23.74 -11.13 -0.96
C ILE A 287 -25.11 -10.53 -0.60
N LYS A 288 -25.58 -10.69 0.65
CA LYS A 288 -26.86 -10.15 1.11
C LYS A 288 -26.93 -8.62 0.98
N ASP A 289 -25.85 -7.94 1.33
CA ASP A 289 -25.75 -6.49 1.19
C ASP A 289 -25.81 -6.04 -0.27
N LEU A 290 -25.20 -6.81 -1.18
CA LEU A 290 -25.28 -6.52 -2.60
C LEU A 290 -26.70 -6.69 -3.14
N LEU A 291 -27.41 -7.74 -2.71
CA LEU A 291 -28.81 -7.96 -3.09
C LEU A 291 -29.70 -6.81 -2.59
N ARG A 292 -29.50 -6.36 -1.34
CA ARG A 292 -30.19 -5.21 -0.76
C ARG A 292 -29.95 -3.93 -1.58
N ARG A 293 -28.71 -3.66 -1.97
CA ARG A 293 -28.35 -2.50 -2.81
C ARG A 293 -29.01 -2.56 -4.20
N LEU A 294 -29.08 -3.74 -4.80
CA LEU A 294 -29.76 -3.94 -6.08
C LEU A 294 -31.26 -3.65 -5.99
N LYS A 295 -31.93 -4.14 -4.93
CA LYS A 295 -33.34 -3.80 -4.64
C LYS A 295 -33.56 -2.31 -4.45
N GLN A 296 -32.61 -1.62 -3.82
CA GLN A 296 -32.62 -0.17 -3.68
C GLN A 296 -32.33 0.59 -5.00
N SER A 297 -32.08 -0.12 -6.11
CA SER A 297 -31.81 0.45 -7.43
C SER A 297 -32.88 0.05 -8.47
N PRO A 298 -34.17 0.44 -8.35
CA PRO A 298 -35.24 -0.01 -9.26
C PRO A 298 -34.98 0.31 -10.73
N SER A 299 -34.36 1.47 -11.00
CA SER A 299 -33.99 1.85 -12.37
C SER A 299 -32.97 0.89 -12.99
N PHE A 300 -32.08 0.33 -12.17
CA PHE A 300 -31.11 -0.66 -12.62
C PHE A 300 -31.81 -1.98 -12.93
N LEU A 301 -32.65 -2.48 -12.02
CA LEU A 301 -33.44 -3.71 -12.22
C LEU A 301 -34.25 -3.65 -13.52
N ARG A 302 -35.02 -2.58 -13.73
CA ARG A 302 -35.85 -2.43 -14.93
C ARG A 302 -35.02 -2.25 -16.20
N LYS A 303 -34.06 -1.32 -16.21
CA LYS A 303 -33.33 -0.95 -17.45
C LYS A 303 -32.23 -1.94 -17.84
N LYS A 304 -31.65 -2.64 -16.87
CA LYS A 304 -30.50 -3.53 -17.10
C LYS A 304 -30.85 -5.01 -16.95
N LEU A 305 -31.80 -5.37 -16.10
CA LEU A 305 -32.20 -6.75 -15.88
C LEU A 305 -33.56 -7.10 -16.51
N GLY A 306 -34.36 -6.10 -16.91
CA GLY A 306 -35.72 -6.33 -17.40
C GLY A 306 -36.68 -6.82 -16.33
N VAL A 307 -36.37 -6.60 -15.04
CA VAL A 307 -37.16 -7.06 -13.90
C VAL A 307 -37.98 -5.88 -13.37
N GLU A 308 -39.31 -6.03 -13.33
CA GLU A 308 -40.23 -4.95 -12.95
C GLU A 308 -40.51 -4.85 -11.45
N GLU A 309 -40.26 -5.92 -10.68
CA GLU A 309 -40.75 -6.08 -9.30
C GLU A 309 -39.69 -6.62 -8.32
N ASP A 310 -39.88 -6.39 -7.02
CA ASP A 310 -38.96 -6.76 -5.92
C ASP A 310 -39.19 -8.17 -5.34
N PHE A 311 -39.85 -9.06 -6.08
CA PHE A 311 -40.31 -10.36 -5.56
C PHE A 311 -39.20 -11.41 -5.35
N PHE A 312 -37.95 -11.13 -5.72
CA PHE A 312 -36.83 -12.05 -5.53
C PHE A 312 -36.26 -11.93 -4.11
N ALA A 313 -36.12 -13.05 -3.38
CA ALA A 313 -35.49 -13.05 -2.05
C ALA A 313 -33.98 -13.35 -2.10
N THR A 314 -33.53 -13.96 -3.19
CA THR A 314 -32.16 -14.45 -3.40
C THR A 314 -31.66 -14.08 -4.80
N PHE A 315 -30.35 -14.20 -5.05
CA PHE A 315 -29.81 -14.12 -6.41
C PHE A 315 -30.27 -15.30 -7.28
N ALA A 316 -30.53 -16.47 -6.68
CA ALA A 316 -31.14 -17.59 -7.38
C ALA A 316 -32.54 -17.28 -7.93
N ASP A 317 -33.36 -16.54 -7.18
CA ASP A 317 -34.67 -16.08 -7.64
C ASP A 317 -34.51 -15.00 -8.70
N LEU A 318 -33.67 -13.99 -8.45
CA LEU A 318 -33.41 -12.92 -9.41
C LEU A 318 -32.94 -13.47 -10.76
N HIS A 319 -32.06 -14.47 -10.76
CA HIS A 319 -31.57 -15.09 -11.99
C HIS A 319 -32.67 -15.78 -12.82
N LYS A 320 -33.75 -16.26 -12.20
CA LYS A 320 -34.89 -16.86 -12.93
C LYS A 320 -35.74 -15.80 -13.62
N GLU A 321 -35.82 -14.62 -13.03
CA GLU A 321 -36.61 -13.49 -13.53
C GLU A 321 -35.89 -12.70 -14.63
N ILE A 322 -34.58 -12.86 -14.79
CA ILE A 322 -33.83 -12.20 -15.86
C ILE A 322 -34.19 -12.84 -17.19
N THR A 323 -34.87 -12.08 -18.04
CA THR A 323 -35.31 -12.50 -19.38
C THR A 323 -34.27 -12.18 -20.47
N THR A 324 -33.28 -11.34 -20.17
CA THR A 324 -32.28 -10.88 -21.13
C THR A 324 -31.08 -11.81 -21.20
N ASN A 325 -30.66 -12.25 -22.39
CA ASN A 325 -29.44 -13.07 -22.55
C ASN A 325 -28.16 -12.22 -22.62
N ASP A 326 -27.99 -11.28 -21.70
CA ASP A 326 -27.01 -10.22 -21.81
C ASP A 326 -25.83 -10.36 -20.80
N LYS A 327 -25.04 -9.30 -20.66
CA LYS A 327 -23.96 -9.20 -19.66
C LYS A 327 -24.47 -9.49 -18.23
N TRP A 328 -25.67 -9.03 -17.90
CA TRP A 328 -26.15 -9.05 -16.53
C TRP A 328 -26.67 -10.40 -16.10
N ASN A 329 -27.25 -11.16 -17.02
CA ASN A 329 -27.58 -12.56 -16.77
C ASN A 329 -26.36 -13.35 -16.30
N PHE A 330 -25.20 -13.15 -16.95
CA PHE A 330 -23.93 -13.77 -16.53
C PHE A 330 -23.49 -13.32 -15.14
N ILE A 331 -23.51 -12.01 -14.85
CA ILE A 331 -23.07 -11.45 -13.56
C ILE A 331 -23.96 -11.94 -12.41
N VAL A 332 -25.28 -11.90 -12.59
CA VAL A 332 -26.24 -12.41 -11.62
C VAL A 332 -26.11 -13.94 -11.48
N GLY A 333 -25.77 -14.64 -12.56
CA GLY A 333 -25.45 -16.07 -12.54
C GLY A 333 -24.25 -16.39 -11.65
N MET A 334 -23.18 -15.61 -11.75
CA MET A 334 -22.03 -15.74 -10.84
C MET A 334 -22.43 -15.49 -9.38
N LEU A 335 -23.25 -14.48 -9.10
CA LEU A 335 -23.72 -14.18 -7.75
C LEU A 335 -24.61 -15.29 -7.19
N LYS A 336 -25.48 -15.88 -8.02
CA LYS A 336 -26.23 -17.09 -7.66
C LYS A 336 -25.30 -18.24 -7.33
N ASP A 337 -24.29 -18.49 -8.13
CA ASP A 337 -23.38 -19.62 -7.92
C ASP A 337 -22.52 -19.44 -6.64
N LEU A 338 -22.16 -18.20 -6.31
CA LEU A 338 -21.54 -17.84 -5.03
C LEU A 338 -22.52 -18.00 -3.85
N GLU A 339 -23.73 -17.47 -3.96
CA GLU A 339 -24.79 -17.55 -2.94
C GLU A 339 -25.15 -19.00 -2.60
N THR A 340 -25.29 -19.85 -3.62
CA THR A 340 -25.68 -21.26 -3.47
C THR A 340 -24.52 -22.21 -3.17
N GLY A 341 -23.29 -21.70 -3.07
CA GLY A 341 -22.09 -22.51 -2.79
C GLY A 341 -21.68 -23.43 -3.94
N ARG A 342 -22.10 -23.15 -5.18
CA ARG A 342 -21.66 -23.88 -6.39
C ARG A 342 -20.23 -23.55 -6.78
N VAL A 343 -19.75 -22.36 -6.42
CA VAL A 343 -18.33 -22.00 -6.58
C VAL A 343 -17.53 -22.65 -5.46
N SER A 344 -16.57 -23.50 -5.84
CA SER A 344 -15.56 -24.05 -4.94
C SER A 344 -14.27 -23.28 -5.10
N PHE A 345 -13.59 -22.99 -3.99
CA PHE A 345 -12.22 -22.47 -4.00
C PHE A 345 -11.19 -23.51 -3.58
N THR A 346 -11.50 -24.81 -3.75
CA THR A 346 -10.54 -25.90 -3.49
C THR A 346 -9.35 -25.85 -4.45
N ASP A 347 -8.17 -26.28 -3.99
CA ASP A 347 -6.91 -26.30 -4.74
C ASP A 347 -6.83 -27.44 -5.79
N ASN A 348 -7.91 -27.70 -6.52
CA ASN A 348 -7.86 -28.61 -7.67
C ASN A 348 -7.73 -27.81 -8.97
N SER A 349 -6.93 -28.36 -9.91
CA SER A 349 -6.58 -27.68 -11.16
C SER A 349 -7.81 -27.34 -12.01
N ALA A 350 -8.80 -28.23 -12.07
CA ALA A 350 -10.01 -28.02 -12.87
C ALA A 350 -10.84 -26.83 -12.36
N THR A 351 -11.06 -26.77 -11.05
CA THR A 351 -11.75 -25.66 -10.37
C THR A 351 -10.98 -24.35 -10.53
N ALA A 352 -9.66 -24.37 -10.41
CA ALA A 352 -8.83 -23.17 -10.60
C ALA A 352 -8.94 -22.62 -12.04
N VAL A 353 -8.91 -23.49 -13.04
CA VAL A 353 -9.09 -23.11 -14.46
C VAL A 353 -10.49 -22.53 -14.69
N GLN A 354 -11.54 -23.16 -14.17
CA GLN A 354 -12.92 -22.68 -14.28
C GLN A 354 -13.08 -21.30 -13.61
N ASN A 355 -12.58 -21.13 -12.39
CA ASN A 355 -12.66 -19.87 -11.66
C ASN A 355 -11.94 -18.74 -12.40
N ARG A 356 -10.74 -19.02 -12.92
CA ARG A 356 -9.99 -18.07 -13.74
C ARG A 356 -10.76 -17.67 -15.00
N ALA A 357 -11.37 -18.64 -15.68
CA ALA A 357 -12.18 -18.36 -16.87
C ALA A 357 -13.38 -17.45 -16.55
N SER A 358 -14.10 -17.69 -15.45
CA SER A 358 -15.21 -16.83 -15.02
C SER A 358 -14.77 -15.40 -14.71
N VAL A 359 -13.65 -15.22 -14.01
CA VAL A 359 -13.09 -13.88 -13.72
C VAL A 359 -12.67 -13.15 -15.00
N LEU A 360 -12.04 -13.84 -15.94
CA LEU A 360 -11.68 -13.25 -17.23
C LEU A 360 -12.93 -12.83 -18.02
N GLN A 361 -13.97 -13.64 -18.01
CA GLN A 361 -15.25 -13.28 -18.65
C GLN A 361 -15.89 -12.05 -17.98
N LEU A 362 -15.82 -11.92 -16.66
CA LEU A 362 -16.29 -10.73 -15.94
C LEU A 362 -15.57 -9.45 -16.42
N GLY A 363 -14.24 -9.51 -16.58
CA GLY A 363 -13.43 -8.44 -17.15
C GLY A 363 -13.85 -8.08 -18.57
N ASN A 364 -13.93 -9.08 -19.45
CA ASN A 364 -14.27 -8.95 -20.87
C ASN A 364 -15.70 -8.44 -21.10
N ARG A 365 -16.62 -8.73 -20.20
CA ARG A 365 -17.98 -8.16 -20.21
C ARG A 365 -18.01 -6.73 -19.67
N GLY A 366 -16.94 -5.95 -19.87
CA GLY A 366 -16.93 -4.51 -19.68
C GLY A 366 -16.75 -4.02 -18.24
N PHE A 367 -16.30 -4.86 -17.29
CA PHE A 367 -15.88 -4.35 -15.98
C PHE A 367 -14.69 -3.38 -16.12
N SER A 368 -13.65 -3.80 -16.85
CA SER A 368 -12.46 -2.98 -17.08
C SER A 368 -12.78 -1.68 -17.83
N SER A 369 -13.71 -1.74 -18.80
CA SER A 369 -14.18 -0.55 -19.52
C SER A 369 -14.95 0.40 -18.59
N ALA A 370 -15.78 -0.12 -17.69
CA ALA A 370 -16.50 0.70 -16.72
C ALA A 370 -15.54 1.42 -15.75
N LEU A 371 -14.54 0.69 -15.22
CA LEU A 371 -13.50 1.30 -14.40
C LEU A 371 -12.69 2.35 -15.17
N SER A 372 -12.33 2.07 -16.42
CA SER A 372 -11.60 3.02 -17.26
C SER A 372 -12.37 4.32 -17.50
N LYS A 373 -13.70 4.27 -17.63
CA LYS A 373 -14.55 5.46 -17.82
C LYS A 373 -14.71 6.30 -16.55
N LEU A 374 -14.61 5.67 -15.37
CA LEU A 374 -14.65 6.37 -14.09
C LEU A 374 -13.30 7.03 -13.76
N ASN A 375 -12.26 6.64 -14.47
CA ASN A 375 -10.89 7.10 -14.36
C ASN A 375 -10.54 8.19 -15.40
N THR A 376 -11.46 8.53 -16.32
CA THR A 376 -11.35 9.66 -17.26
C THR A 376 -12.19 10.82 -16.76
#